data_AF-A0A8H7VIY6-F1
#
_entry.id   AF-A0A8H7VIY6-F1
#
_cell.length_a   1.000
_cell.length_b   1.000
_cell.length_c   1.000
_cell.angle_alpha   90.00
_cell.angle_beta   90.00
_cell.angle_gamma   90.00
#
_symmetry.space_group_name_H-M   'P 1'
#
loop_
_entity.id
_entity.type
_entity.pdbx_description
1 polymer ?
#
loop_
_entity_poly.entity_id
_entity_poly.type
_entity_poly.pdbx_seq_one_letter_code
_entity_poly.pdbx_strand_id
1 'polypeptide(L)'
;MDDLIASRAPYTVIERPTLQRLLYIAHSAPSLQDLKLPSDTTIKRRMSDYYNELKVQVKEKLQLVPCLAYTADGWTTSNMKHSFLGVTAPFRRQQDFQDGYLLDHCMLISFGGLI
;
A
#
# COMPACT_ATOMS: atom_id res chain seq x y z
N MET A 1 12.52 -13.32 -18.91
CA MET A 1 11.12 -13.76 -18.70
C MET A 1 11.06 -14.84 -17.63
N ASP A 2 12.05 -15.74 -17.62
CA ASP A 2 12.22 -16.82 -16.64
C ASP A 2 12.23 -16.34 -15.17
N ASP A 3 12.82 -15.18 -14.87
CA ASP A 3 12.82 -14.63 -13.50
C ASP A 3 11.42 -14.26 -12.99
N LEU A 4 10.52 -13.82 -13.88
CA LEU A 4 9.13 -13.51 -13.51
C LEU A 4 8.36 -14.82 -13.20
N ILE A 5 8.63 -15.87 -13.97
CA ILE A 5 8.05 -17.20 -13.76
C ILE A 5 8.60 -17.82 -12.46
N ALA A 6 9.90 -17.69 -12.21
CA ALA A 6 10.54 -18.12 -10.97
C ALA A 6 10.00 -17.39 -9.73
N SER A 7 9.64 -16.10 -9.87
CA SER A 7 9.07 -15.31 -8.77
C SER A 7 7.65 -15.71 -8.36
N ARG A 8 6.95 -16.53 -9.17
CA ARG A 8 5.53 -16.90 -8.98
C ARG A 8 4.60 -15.70 -8.80
N ALA A 9 5.01 -14.52 -9.29
CA ALA A 9 4.18 -13.33 -9.23
C ALA A 9 2.96 -13.48 -10.17
N PRO A 10 1.80 -12.86 -9.84
CA PRO A 10 0.68 -12.78 -10.76
C PRO A 10 1.09 -12.14 -12.09
N TYR A 11 0.59 -12.66 -13.22
CA TYR A 11 0.91 -12.12 -14.55
C TYR A 11 0.55 -10.63 -14.69
N THR A 12 -0.48 -10.17 -13.98
CA THR A 12 -0.91 -8.77 -13.94
C THR A 12 0.12 -7.81 -13.34
N VAL A 13 1.18 -8.32 -12.71
CA VAL A 13 2.24 -7.48 -12.15
C VAL A 13 2.98 -6.69 -13.24
N ILE A 14 3.12 -7.23 -14.46
CA ILE A 14 3.82 -6.55 -15.57
C ILE A 14 3.07 -5.31 -16.09
N GLU A 15 1.75 -5.27 -15.87
CA GLU A 15 0.89 -4.16 -16.28
C GLU A 15 0.98 -2.97 -15.32
N ARG A 16 1.63 -3.13 -14.15
CA ARG A 16 1.75 -2.06 -13.17
C ARG A 16 2.73 -0.97 -13.63
N PRO A 17 2.29 0.29 -13.79
CA PRO A 17 3.16 1.38 -14.25
C PRO A 17 4.37 1.62 -13.36
N THR A 18 4.25 1.36 -12.06
CA THR A 18 5.33 1.49 -11.09
C THR A 18 6.46 0.49 -11.33
N LEU A 19 6.13 -0.75 -11.69
CA LEU A 19 7.13 -1.75 -12.05
C LEU A 19 7.78 -1.41 -13.40
N GLN A 20 6.99 -1.00 -14.40
CA GLN A 20 7.51 -0.58 -15.69
C GLN A 20 8.50 0.59 -15.55
N ARG A 21 8.19 1.57 -14.69
CA ARG A 21 9.09 2.67 -14.38
C ARG A 21 10.37 2.20 -13.69
N LEU A 22 10.27 1.26 -12.74
CA LEU A 22 11.43 0.68 -12.09
C LEU A 22 12.34 -0.04 -13.10
N LEU A 23 11.76 -0.84 -13.99
CA LEU A 23 12.49 -1.53 -15.07
C LEU A 23 13.14 -0.55 -16.04
N TYR A 24 12.46 0.54 -16.38
CA TYR A 24 13.01 1.60 -17.22
C TYR A 24 14.23 2.28 -16.55
N ILE A 25 14.12 2.63 -15.27
CA ILE A 25 15.25 3.19 -14.50
C ILE A 25 16.40 2.19 -14.44
N ALA A 26 16.10 0.91 -14.21
CA ALA A 26 17.10 -0.13 -14.16
C ALA A 26 17.81 -0.33 -15.50
N HIS A 27 17.07 -0.26 -16.61
CA HIS A 27 17.61 -0.34 -17.96
C HIS A 27 18.46 0.88 -18.33
N SER A 28 18.14 2.05 -17.77
CA SER A 28 18.87 3.29 -18.01
C SER A 28 20.17 3.40 -17.20
N ALA A 29 20.48 2.42 -16.34
CA ALA A 29 21.71 2.41 -15.55
C ALA A 29 22.94 2.14 -16.46
N PRO A 30 24.04 2.92 -16.34
CA PRO A 30 25.23 2.76 -17.18
C PRO A 30 25.89 1.38 -17.05
N SER A 31 25.78 0.76 -15.89
CA SER A 31 26.28 -0.59 -15.62
C SER A 31 25.42 -1.31 -14.57
N LEU A 32 25.50 -2.64 -14.55
CA LEU A 32 24.85 -3.45 -13.51
C LEU A 32 25.38 -3.18 -12.09
N GLN A 33 26.61 -2.65 -11.96
CA GLN A 33 27.19 -2.29 -10.67
C GLN A 33 26.62 -0.97 -10.12
N ASP A 34 26.14 -0.10 -11.03
CA ASP A 34 25.45 1.14 -10.67
C ASP A 34 23.98 0.88 -10.27
N LEU A 35 23.43 -0.28 -10.66
CA LEU A 35 22.10 -0.72 -10.27
C LEU A 35 22.08 -1.26 -8.83
N LYS A 36 22.13 -0.35 -7.86
CA LYS A 36 22.04 -0.70 -6.43
C LYS A 36 20.59 -0.80 -5.98
N LEU A 37 20.04 -2.01 -6.04
CA LEU A 37 18.73 -2.30 -5.46
C LEU A 37 18.81 -2.27 -3.92
N PRO A 38 17.85 -1.61 -3.23
CA PRO A 38 17.80 -1.62 -1.78
C PRO A 38 17.49 -3.04 -1.27
N SER A 39 18.06 -3.38 -0.12
CA SER A 39 17.71 -4.62 0.59
C SER A 39 16.26 -4.57 1.07
N ASP A 40 15.66 -5.75 1.31
CA ASP A 40 14.34 -5.89 1.95
C ASP A 40 14.24 -5.09 3.27
N THR A 41 15.29 -5.13 4.09
CA THR A 41 15.36 -4.35 5.34
C THR A 41 15.31 -2.85 5.09
N THR A 42 15.97 -2.37 4.04
CA THR A 42 15.96 -0.95 3.66
C THR A 42 14.58 -0.54 3.13
N ILE A 43 13.94 -1.39 2.32
CA ILE A 43 12.58 -1.14 1.80
C ILE A 43 11.59 -1.07 2.97
N LYS A 44 11.60 -2.06 3.87
CA LYS A 44 10.73 -2.09 5.06
C LYS A 44 10.89 -0.85 5.93
N ARG A 45 12.14 -0.45 6.20
CA ARG A 45 12.42 0.77 6.96
C ARG A 45 11.84 2.01 6.28
N ARG A 46 12.12 2.20 4.99
CA ARG A 46 11.59 3.34 4.22
C ARG A 46 10.06 3.37 4.18
N MET A 47 9.42 2.21 4.03
CA MET A 47 7.97 2.10 4.06
C MET A 47 7.40 2.47 5.43
N SER A 48 8.06 2.06 6.53
CA SER A 48 7.68 2.46 7.88
C SER A 48 7.85 3.95 8.11
N ASP A 49 8.97 4.52 7.65
CA ASP A 49 9.25 5.96 7.75
C ASP A 49 8.16 6.76 7.01
N TYR A 50 7.86 6.37 5.76
CA TYR A 50 6.80 6.98 4.94
C TYR A 50 5.41 6.84 5.56
N TYR A 51 5.09 5.68 6.13
CA TYR A 51 3.84 5.47 6.86
C TYR A 51 3.73 6.41 8.06
N ASN A 52 4.80 6.55 8.85
CA ASN A 52 4.79 7.41 10.02
C ASN A 52 4.61 8.88 9.65
N GLU A 53 5.25 9.35 8.57
CA GLU A 53 5.07 10.71 8.05
C GLU A 53 3.63 10.95 7.58
N LEU A 54 3.07 10.04 6.76
CA LEU A 54 1.69 10.15 6.30
C LEU A 54 0.70 10.09 7.45
N LYS A 55 0.92 9.22 8.44
CA LYS A 55 0.05 9.09 9.61
C LYS A 55 -0.13 10.41 10.35
N VAL A 56 0.94 11.20 10.49
CA VAL A 56 0.87 12.53 11.12
C VAL A 56 -0.02 13.47 10.30
N GLN A 57 0.24 13.58 8.99
CA GLN A 57 -0.54 14.45 8.10
C GLN A 57 -2.03 14.06 8.05
N VAL A 58 -2.31 12.77 8.08
CA VAL A 58 -3.67 12.23 8.05
C VAL A 58 -4.38 12.51 9.37
N LYS A 59 -3.70 12.35 10.50
CA LYS A 59 -4.25 12.68 11.82
C LYS A 59 -4.64 14.16 11.89
N GLU A 60 -3.79 15.06 11.40
CA GLU A 60 -4.08 16.50 11.32
C GLU A 60 -5.30 16.77 10.43
N LYS A 61 -5.37 16.13 9.26
CA LYS A 61 -6.53 16.28 8.36
C LYS A 61 -7.82 15.78 9.00
N LEU A 62 -7.79 14.62 9.67
CA LEU A 62 -8.96 14.03 10.32
C LEU A 62 -9.51 14.90 11.45
N GLN A 63 -8.67 15.64 12.18
CA GLN A 63 -9.10 16.59 13.21
C GLN A 63 -9.93 17.75 12.65
N LEU A 64 -9.78 18.08 11.37
CA LEU A 64 -10.49 19.16 10.70
C LEU A 64 -11.82 18.71 10.08
N VAL A 65 -12.10 17.40 10.05
CA VAL A 65 -13.32 16.86 9.45
C VAL A 65 -14.44 16.87 10.50
N PRO A 66 -15.62 17.45 10.19
CA PRO A 66 -16.72 17.56 11.17
C PRO A 66 -17.35 16.20 11.53
N CYS A 67 -17.33 15.24 10.61
CA CYS A 67 -17.82 13.89 10.83
C CYS A 67 -17.00 12.88 10.02
N LEU A 68 -16.70 11.74 10.63
CA LEU A 68 -16.00 10.64 9.99
C LEU A 68 -16.95 9.48 9.76
N ALA A 69 -17.11 9.07 8.51
CA ALA A 69 -17.73 7.80 8.19
C ALA A 69 -16.66 6.71 8.20
N TYR A 70 -17.02 5.50 8.61
CA TYR A 70 -16.17 4.32 8.50
C TYR A 70 -16.99 3.14 8.02
N THR A 71 -16.31 2.26 7.28
CA THR A 71 -16.80 0.96 6.84
C THR A 71 -15.88 -0.10 7.43
N ALA A 72 -16.45 -1.22 7.81
CA ALA A 72 -15.72 -2.32 8.40
C ALA A 72 -16.16 -3.61 7.71
N ASP A 73 -15.23 -4.25 7.02
CA ASP A 73 -15.45 -5.48 6.28
C ASP A 73 -14.70 -6.62 6.97
N GLY A 74 -15.45 -7.59 7.46
CA GLY A 74 -14.92 -8.79 8.10
C GLY A 74 -15.00 -9.99 7.15
N TRP A 75 -13.92 -10.75 7.03
CA TRP A 75 -13.95 -12.03 6.31
C TRP A 75 -13.04 -13.06 6.96
N THR A 76 -13.40 -14.32 6.79
CA THR A 76 -12.59 -15.46 7.21
C THR A 76 -12.04 -16.16 5.97
N THR A 77 -10.83 -16.71 6.10
CA THR A 77 -10.27 -17.55 5.05
C THR A 77 -10.23 -19.00 5.54
N SER A 78 -10.93 -19.89 4.82
CA SER A 78 -10.94 -21.33 5.10
C SER A 78 -9.54 -21.94 5.10
N ASN A 79 -8.64 -21.33 4.32
CA ASN A 79 -7.34 -21.92 4.00
C ASN A 79 -6.26 -21.56 5.03
N MET A 80 -6.47 -20.47 5.78
CA MET A 80 -5.46 -19.96 6.71
C MET A 80 -5.96 -19.93 8.17
N LYS A 81 -7.21 -20.34 8.45
CA LYS A 81 -7.84 -20.23 9.78
C LYS A 81 -7.67 -18.83 10.41
N HIS A 82 -7.62 -17.81 9.56
CA HIS A 82 -7.46 -16.42 9.97
C HIS A 82 -8.74 -15.65 9.68
N SER A 83 -9.11 -14.81 10.64
CA SER A 83 -10.15 -13.80 10.50
C SER A 83 -9.49 -12.45 10.24
N PHE A 84 -10.00 -11.75 9.24
CA PHE A 84 -9.54 -10.43 8.83
C PHE A 84 -10.64 -9.40 9.06
N LEU A 85 -10.23 -8.20 9.47
CA LEU A 85 -11.07 -7.03 9.55
C LEU A 85 -10.40 -5.88 8.80
N GLY A 86 -10.95 -5.50 7.66
CA GLY A 86 -10.60 -4.26 6.97
C GLY A 86 -11.45 -3.11 7.51
N VAL A 87 -10.82 -2.04 7.97
CA VAL A 87 -11.49 -0.81 8.38
C VAL A 87 -11.09 0.30 7.43
N THR A 88 -12.05 0.91 6.75
CA THR A 88 -11.83 2.01 5.81
C THR A 88 -12.59 3.24 6.27
N ALA A 89 -11.89 4.36 6.44
CA ALA A 89 -12.49 5.63 6.84
C ALA A 89 -12.45 6.63 5.68
N PRO A 90 -13.50 6.71 4.84
CA PRO A 90 -13.58 7.73 3.80
C PRO A 90 -13.83 9.10 4.46
N PHE A 91 -13.00 10.09 4.13
CA PHE A 91 -13.25 11.49 4.50
C PHE A 91 -13.14 12.39 3.27
N ARG A 92 -14.01 13.40 3.22
CA ARG A 92 -14.02 14.42 2.16
C ARG A 92 -13.78 15.77 2.81
N ARG A 93 -12.87 16.59 2.26
CA ARG A 93 -12.81 18.01 2.66
C ARG A 93 -13.85 18.78 1.88
N GLN A 94 -14.41 19.81 2.50
CA GLN A 94 -15.40 20.70 1.87
C GLN A 94 -14.85 21.38 0.59
N GLN A 95 -13.52 21.49 0.46
CA GLN A 95 -12.83 22.09 -0.68
C GLN A 95 -12.59 21.11 -1.85
N ASP A 96 -12.73 19.79 -1.64
CA ASP A 96 -12.50 18.76 -2.67
C ASP A 96 -13.70 18.63 -3.65
N PHE A 97 -14.75 19.45 -3.53
CA PHE A 97 -15.88 19.51 -4.47
C PHE A 97 -15.49 19.99 -5.88
N GLN A 98 -14.36 20.68 -6.04
CA GLN A 98 -13.87 21.14 -7.34
C GLN A 98 -12.86 20.17 -7.99
N ASP A 99 -12.17 19.35 -7.19
CA ASP A 99 -10.98 18.61 -7.64
C ASP A 99 -11.04 17.07 -7.49
N GLY A 100 -12.10 16.50 -6.91
CA GLY A 100 -12.38 15.06 -7.02
C GLY A 100 -11.45 14.09 -6.29
N TYR A 101 -10.66 14.55 -5.30
CA TYR A 101 -9.79 13.68 -4.53
C TYR A 101 -10.51 13.08 -3.32
N LEU A 102 -10.62 11.74 -3.29
CA LEU A 102 -11.08 10.98 -2.13
C LEU A 102 -9.85 10.34 -1.48
N LEU A 103 -9.54 10.72 -0.24
CA LEU A 103 -8.47 10.10 0.53
C LEU A 103 -9.08 8.95 1.33
N ASP A 104 -8.85 7.71 0.88
CA ASP A 104 -9.23 6.51 1.61
C ASP A 104 -8.04 6.00 2.43
N HIS A 105 -8.22 5.91 3.74
CA HIS A 105 -7.32 5.14 4.61
C HIS A 105 -7.95 3.82 4.97
N CYS A 106 -7.37 2.73 4.44
CA CYS A 106 -7.71 1.36 4.78
C CYS A 106 -6.69 0.80 5.77
N MET A 107 -7.15 0.32 6.91
CA MET A 107 -6.36 -0.45 7.87
C MET A 107 -6.85 -1.90 7.83
N LEU A 108 -5.95 -2.83 7.47
CA LEU A 108 -6.23 -4.26 7.57
C LEU A 108 -5.69 -4.81 8.87
N ILE A 109 -6.56 -5.37 9.70
CA ILE A 109 -6.20 -6.04 10.95
C ILE A 109 -6.42 -7.54 10.75
N SER A 110 -5.37 -8.33 10.93
CA SER A 110 -5.46 -9.79 10.96
C SER A 110 -5.50 -10.25 12.41
N PHE A 111 -6.49 -11.07 12.76
CA PHE A 111 -6.57 -11.73 14.05
C PHE A 111 -6.12 -13.18 13.88
N GLY A 112 -4.97 -13.52 14.45
CA GLY A 112 -4.51 -14.91 14.60
C GLY A 112 -5.04 -15.49 15.90
N GLY A 113 -6.01 -16.39 15.82
CA GLY A 113 -6.58 -17.10 16.97
C GLY A 113 -6.77 -18.57 16.65
N LEU A 114 -6.15 -19.43 17.47
CA LEU A 114 -6.35 -20.87 17.52
C LEU A 114 -7.85 -21.21 17.58
N ILE A 115 -8.33 -21.96 16.58
CA ILE A 115 -9.43 -22.92 16.74
C ILE A 115 -9.02 -24.23 16.05
#